data_AF-A0A5E4LTM3-F1
#
_entry.id   AF-A0A5E4LTM3-F1
#
_cell.length_a   1.000
_cell.length_b   1.000
_cell.length_c   1.000
_cell.angle_alpha   90.00
_cell.angle_beta   90.00
_cell.angle_gamma   90.00
#
_symmetry.space_group_name_H-M   'P 1'
#
loop_
_entity.id
_entity.type
_entity.pdbx_description
1 polymer ?
#
loop_
_entity_poly.entity_id
_entity_poly.type
_entity_poly.pdbx_seq_one_letter_code
_entity_poly.pdbx_strand_id
1 'polypeptide(L)'
;MVEFRYGFVPKKGEKVARAQAFDIDVSYKDLCEVCSEVRGTMAEPALTTLALAAEGKIPIRFRRHNKRLGHRRELGGRQGRYPKKAAGLVRKLLENAVANANALGLQAPYIAHIAANKQRIYPRMAPKGRRNRNDYETARIEVVLKEMEVERAEVTKKEPRLLQVKMQAQKMAEKAQKAAKEAAKTAKPEVKAKATV
;
A
#
# COMPACT_ATOMS: atom_id res chain seq x y z
N MET A 1 -17.86 31.19 -3.49
CA MET A 1 -17.24 29.87 -3.75
C MET A 1 -17.59 28.99 -2.57
N VAL A 2 -18.16 27.79 -2.76
CA VAL A 2 -18.51 26.92 -1.62
C VAL A 2 -17.23 26.24 -1.14
N GLU A 3 -16.79 26.52 0.08
CA GLU A 3 -15.65 25.84 0.68
C GLU A 3 -16.06 24.49 1.24
N PHE A 4 -15.59 23.42 0.61
CA PHE A 4 -15.78 22.07 1.11
C PHE A 4 -14.66 21.68 2.07
N ARG A 5 -15.02 21.48 3.33
CA ARG A 5 -14.09 20.92 4.32
C ARG A 5 -13.73 19.48 3.96
N TYR A 6 -12.52 19.10 4.32
CA TYR A 6 -12.05 17.72 4.25
C TYR A 6 -12.74 16.86 5.30
N GLY A 7 -13.07 15.61 4.97
CA GLY A 7 -13.54 14.63 5.96
C GLY A 7 -12.45 14.19 6.95
N PHE A 8 -11.18 14.48 6.64
CA PHE A 8 -10.03 14.12 7.47
C PHE A 8 -9.54 15.30 8.31
N VAL A 9 -9.46 15.09 9.63
CA VAL A 9 -8.94 16.06 10.58
C VAL A 9 -7.54 15.60 11.03
N PRO A 10 -6.45 16.31 10.67
CA PRO A 10 -5.12 15.99 11.16
C PRO A 10 -4.99 16.33 12.64
N LYS A 11 -4.08 15.64 13.35
CA LYS A 11 -3.71 16.03 14.70
C LYS A 11 -2.89 17.32 14.65
N LYS A 12 -2.90 18.07 15.76
CA LYS A 12 -2.18 19.34 15.87
C LYS A 12 -0.68 19.09 15.68
N GLY A 13 -0.05 19.78 14.72
CA GLY A 13 1.38 19.66 14.41
C GLY A 13 1.75 18.64 13.33
N GLU A 14 0.79 17.84 12.83
CA GLU A 14 1.05 16.92 11.72
C GLU A 14 1.11 17.66 10.38
N LYS A 15 2.18 17.41 9.61
CA LYS A 15 2.27 17.86 8.22
C LYS A 15 1.44 16.93 7.34
N VAL A 16 0.50 17.48 6.59
CA VAL A 16 -0.35 16.72 5.67
C VAL A 16 -0.43 17.44 4.32
N ALA A 17 -0.26 16.68 3.23
CA ALA A 17 -0.52 17.21 1.90
C ALA A 17 -1.97 16.92 1.52
N ARG A 18 -2.63 17.90 0.91
CA ARG A 18 -4.05 17.82 0.58
C ARG A 18 -4.27 18.10 -0.89
N ALA A 19 -5.24 17.41 -1.47
CA ALA A 19 -5.75 17.70 -2.81
C ALA A 19 -7.25 17.43 -2.87
N GLN A 20 -7.98 18.25 -3.62
CA GLN A 20 -9.41 18.10 -3.86
C GLN A 20 -9.72 18.37 -5.32
N ALA A 21 -10.74 17.68 -5.83
CA ALA A 21 -11.33 17.96 -7.13
C ALA A 21 -12.86 18.02 -7.00
N PHE A 22 -13.45 19.00 -7.67
CA PHE A 22 -14.86 19.34 -7.61
C PHE A 22 -15.53 19.26 -8.99
N ASP A 23 -16.85 19.09 -8.99
CA ASP A 23 -17.72 19.05 -10.16
C ASP A 23 -17.23 18.06 -11.23
N ILE A 24 -16.78 16.89 -10.77
CA ILE A 24 -16.23 15.85 -11.61
C ILE A 24 -17.37 15.11 -12.30
N ASP A 25 -17.30 15.04 -13.64
CA ASP A 25 -18.19 14.24 -14.48
C ASP A 25 -17.83 12.74 -14.43
N VAL A 26 -18.01 12.09 -13.29
CA VAL A 26 -17.85 10.65 -13.15
C VAL A 26 -18.88 10.09 -12.19
N SER A 27 -19.30 8.86 -12.45
CA SER A 27 -20.08 8.04 -11.52
C SER A 27 -19.44 8.03 -10.13
N TYR A 28 -20.14 8.61 -9.15
CA TYR A 28 -19.78 8.56 -7.74
C TYR A 28 -19.49 7.14 -7.25
N LYS A 29 -20.28 6.15 -7.71
CA LYS A 29 -20.16 4.75 -7.30
C LYS A 29 -18.83 4.15 -7.72
N ASP A 30 -18.40 4.41 -8.95
CA ASP A 30 -17.12 3.91 -9.46
C ASP A 30 -15.95 4.58 -8.73
N LEU A 31 -16.06 5.89 -8.47
CA LEU A 31 -15.08 6.63 -7.69
C LEU A 31 -14.91 6.09 -6.27
N CYS A 32 -16.01 5.74 -5.59
CA CYS A 32 -15.94 5.15 -4.25
C CYS A 32 -15.11 3.87 -4.22
N GLU A 33 -15.31 2.99 -5.20
CA GLU A 33 -14.61 1.70 -5.26
C GLU A 33 -13.14 1.90 -5.62
N VAL A 34 -12.82 2.81 -6.57
CA VAL A 34 -11.43 3.18 -6.89
C VAL A 34 -10.71 3.76 -5.66
N CYS A 35 -11.36 4.69 -4.96
CA CYS A 35 -10.80 5.27 -3.74
C CYS A 35 -10.60 4.21 -2.65
N SER A 36 -11.55 3.27 -2.51
CA SER A 36 -11.44 2.21 -1.49
C SER A 36 -10.32 1.22 -1.76
N GLU A 37 -9.93 1.04 -3.02
CA GLU A 37 -8.86 0.10 -3.38
C GLU A 37 -7.48 0.68 -3.08
N VAL A 38 -7.32 2.00 -3.25
CA VAL A 38 -6.05 2.70 -3.09
C VAL A 38 -5.83 3.21 -1.65
N ARG A 39 -6.90 3.28 -0.85
CA ARG A 39 -6.83 3.75 0.54
C ARG A 39 -5.84 2.92 1.38
N GLY A 40 -4.95 3.61 2.10
CA GLY A 40 -3.97 2.97 2.99
C GLY A 40 -2.73 2.43 2.28
N THR A 41 -2.56 2.70 0.99
CA THR A 41 -1.33 2.36 0.24
C THR A 41 -0.37 3.55 0.19
N MET A 42 0.90 3.29 -0.15
CA MET A 42 1.86 4.34 -0.47
C MET A 42 1.50 5.03 -1.79
N ALA A 43 1.86 6.30 -1.96
CA ALA A 43 1.48 7.07 -3.14
C ALA A 43 2.07 6.51 -4.46
N GLU A 44 3.29 5.99 -4.44
CA GLU A 44 3.94 5.43 -5.63
C GLU A 44 3.26 4.14 -6.16
N PRO A 45 3.07 3.08 -5.36
CA PRO A 45 2.36 1.88 -5.82
C PRO A 45 0.88 2.15 -6.14
N ALA A 46 0.29 3.15 -5.50
CA ALA A 46 -1.04 3.64 -5.85
C ALA A 46 -1.08 4.21 -7.28
N LEU A 47 -0.11 5.06 -7.64
CA LEU A 47 -0.02 5.65 -8.97
C LEU A 47 0.15 4.59 -10.07
N THR A 48 0.99 3.59 -9.85
CA THR A 48 1.19 2.49 -10.80
C THR A 48 -0.08 1.65 -10.96
N THR A 49 -0.74 1.31 -9.85
CA THR A 49 -2.01 0.58 -9.86
C THR A 49 -3.10 1.35 -10.62
N LEU A 50 -3.22 2.66 -10.35
CA LEU A 50 -4.20 3.53 -11.02
C LEU A 50 -3.90 3.73 -12.50
N ALA A 51 -2.63 3.79 -12.91
CA ALA A 51 -2.24 3.85 -14.32
C ALA A 51 -2.66 2.57 -15.07
N LEU A 52 -2.37 1.40 -14.50
CA LEU A 52 -2.78 0.11 -15.08
C LEU A 52 -4.31 -0.07 -15.11
N ALA A 53 -5.01 0.44 -14.09
CA ALA A 53 -6.48 0.44 -14.06
C ALA A 53 -7.10 1.40 -15.08
N ALA A 54 -6.46 2.55 -15.35
CA ALA A 54 -6.91 3.49 -16.37
C ALA A 54 -6.79 2.89 -17.79
N GLU A 55 -5.75 2.10 -18.03
CA GLU A 55 -5.57 1.33 -19.26
C GLU A 55 -6.54 0.13 -19.35
N GLY A 56 -7.04 -0.34 -18.20
CA GLY A 56 -7.92 -1.51 -18.10
C GLY A 56 -7.19 -2.84 -18.04
N LYS A 57 -5.90 -2.83 -17.64
CA LYS A 57 -5.09 -4.04 -17.42
C LYS A 57 -5.38 -4.69 -16.07
N ILE A 58 -5.62 -3.87 -15.03
CA ILE A 58 -5.94 -4.33 -13.68
C ILE A 58 -7.39 -3.97 -13.35
N PRO A 59 -8.21 -4.91 -12.86
CA PRO A 59 -9.57 -4.64 -12.45
C PRO A 59 -9.60 -4.03 -11.06
N ILE A 60 -10.57 -3.16 -10.82
CA ILE A 60 -10.85 -2.63 -9.49
C ILE A 60 -11.94 -3.49 -8.87
N ARG A 61 -11.72 -3.88 -7.61
CA ARG A 61 -12.69 -4.62 -6.82
C ARG A 61 -13.86 -3.72 -6.43
N PHE A 62 -15.09 -4.20 -6.62
CA PHE A 62 -16.30 -3.50 -6.19
C PHE A 62 -16.79 -4.15 -4.88
N ARG A 63 -16.73 -3.43 -3.77
CA ARG A 63 -17.10 -3.92 -2.43
C ARG A 63 -18.54 -3.58 -2.07
N ARG A 64 -19.01 -2.35 -2.32
CA ARG A 64 -20.35 -1.86 -1.95
C ARG A 64 -21.30 -1.80 -3.14
N HIS A 65 -20.83 -1.31 -4.27
CA HIS A 65 -21.65 -1.11 -5.47
C HIS A 65 -21.56 -2.31 -6.43
N ASN A 66 -21.69 -3.51 -5.88
CA ASN A 66 -21.37 -4.77 -6.55
C ASN A 66 -22.59 -5.56 -7.08
N LYS A 67 -23.80 -4.99 -7.04
CA LYS A 67 -25.01 -5.69 -7.50
C LYS A 67 -24.95 -5.98 -9.01
N ARG A 68 -25.30 -7.22 -9.40
CA ARG A 68 -25.34 -7.70 -10.80
C ARG A 68 -23.99 -7.58 -11.53
N LEU A 69 -22.89 -7.73 -10.79
CA LEU A 69 -21.53 -7.73 -11.34
C LEU A 69 -20.97 -9.13 -11.49
N GLY A 70 -20.22 -9.33 -12.58
CA GLY A 70 -19.53 -10.58 -12.86
C GLY A 70 -18.32 -10.80 -11.94
N HIS A 71 -18.05 -12.08 -11.64
CA HIS A 71 -16.85 -12.50 -10.95
C HIS A 71 -15.64 -12.39 -11.87
N ARG A 72 -14.48 -12.02 -11.33
CA ARG A 72 -13.23 -11.91 -12.09
C ARG A 72 -12.16 -12.83 -11.52
N ARG A 73 -11.49 -13.59 -12.40
CA ARG A 73 -10.37 -14.48 -12.04
C ARG A 73 -9.20 -13.71 -11.43
N GLU A 74 -8.88 -12.56 -11.99
CA GLU A 74 -7.82 -11.64 -11.54
C GLU A 74 -7.98 -11.22 -10.06
N LEU A 75 -9.22 -11.14 -9.57
CA LEU A 75 -9.54 -10.79 -8.18
C LEU A 75 -9.82 -12.01 -7.29
N GLY A 76 -9.44 -13.21 -7.74
CA GLY A 76 -9.68 -14.46 -7.01
C GLY A 76 -11.17 -14.82 -6.92
N GLY A 77 -11.94 -14.56 -7.99
CA GLY A 77 -13.38 -14.84 -8.04
C GLY A 77 -14.26 -13.75 -7.42
N ARG A 78 -13.67 -12.64 -6.97
CA ARG A 78 -14.42 -11.49 -6.44
C ARG A 78 -15.01 -10.64 -7.58
N GLN A 79 -16.04 -9.87 -7.26
CA GLN A 79 -16.71 -8.96 -8.19
C GLN A 79 -15.87 -7.71 -8.45
N GLY A 80 -15.78 -7.30 -9.72
CA GLY A 80 -15.02 -6.11 -10.12
C GLY A 80 -15.23 -5.67 -11.57
N ARG A 81 -14.77 -4.45 -11.89
CA ARG A 81 -14.82 -3.84 -13.24
C ARG A 81 -13.56 -3.05 -13.55
N TYR A 82 -13.48 -2.47 -14.74
CA TYR A 82 -12.43 -1.53 -15.15
C TYR A 82 -13.01 -0.11 -15.29
N PRO A 83 -13.09 0.69 -14.22
CA PRO A 83 -13.61 2.05 -14.29
C PRO A 83 -12.54 3.02 -14.81
N LYS A 84 -12.25 2.97 -16.12
CA LYS A 84 -11.16 3.72 -16.77
C LYS A 84 -11.19 5.23 -16.48
N LYS A 85 -12.36 5.86 -16.64
CA LYS A 85 -12.55 7.31 -16.42
C LYS A 85 -12.29 7.70 -14.96
N ALA A 86 -12.78 6.90 -14.02
CA ALA A 86 -12.60 7.12 -12.59
C ALA A 86 -11.14 6.95 -12.17
N ALA A 87 -10.48 5.87 -12.61
CA ALA A 87 -9.07 5.61 -12.32
C ALA A 87 -8.15 6.72 -12.86
N GLY A 88 -8.39 7.18 -14.10
CA GLY A 88 -7.62 8.27 -14.69
C GLY A 88 -7.74 9.60 -13.93
N LEU A 89 -8.92 9.91 -13.39
CA LEU A 89 -9.13 11.13 -12.60
C LEU A 89 -8.52 11.04 -11.20
N VAL A 90 -8.66 9.90 -10.53
CA VAL A 90 -8.01 9.67 -9.23
C VAL A 90 -6.50 9.71 -9.36
N ARG A 91 -5.94 9.16 -10.45
CA ARG A 91 -4.50 9.26 -10.75
C ARG A 91 -4.03 10.71 -10.82
N LYS A 92 -4.68 11.55 -11.63
CA LYS A 92 -4.33 12.98 -11.76
C LYS A 92 -4.41 13.71 -10.42
N LEU A 93 -5.44 13.41 -9.62
CA LEU A 93 -5.58 14.00 -8.29
C LEU A 93 -4.45 13.58 -7.34
N LEU A 94 -4.02 12.33 -7.42
CA LEU A 94 -2.93 11.81 -6.61
C LEU A 94 -1.57 12.39 -7.04
N GLU A 95 -1.33 12.57 -8.35
CA GLU A 95 -0.14 13.27 -8.87
C GLU A 95 -0.06 14.70 -8.30
N ASN A 96 -1.17 15.43 -8.28
CA ASN A 96 -1.24 16.75 -7.65
C ASN A 96 -0.99 16.70 -6.14
N ALA A 97 -1.53 15.70 -5.44
CA ALA A 97 -1.28 15.52 -4.01
C ALA A 97 0.19 15.23 -3.70
N VAL A 98 0.87 14.46 -4.55
CA VAL A 98 2.31 14.18 -4.45
C VAL A 98 3.13 15.44 -4.70
N ALA A 99 2.77 16.26 -5.69
CA ALA A 99 3.42 17.55 -5.92
C ALA A 99 3.33 18.46 -4.68
N ASN A 100 2.15 18.51 -4.04
CA ASN A 100 1.96 19.23 -2.77
C ASN A 100 2.78 18.61 -1.63
N ALA A 101 2.92 17.28 -1.60
CA ALA A 101 3.72 16.59 -0.59
C ALA A 101 5.21 16.91 -0.73
N ASN A 102 5.71 16.95 -1.97
CA ASN A 102 7.08 17.33 -2.27
C ASN A 102 7.36 18.78 -1.87
N ALA A 103 6.43 19.70 -2.12
CA ALA A 103 6.54 21.10 -1.68
C ALA A 103 6.60 21.23 -0.15
N LEU A 104 5.92 20.34 0.59
CA LEU A 104 5.96 20.28 2.05
C LEU A 104 7.18 19.51 2.61
N GLY A 105 7.96 18.85 1.74
CA GLY A 105 9.10 18.02 2.13
C GLY A 105 8.71 16.72 2.85
N LEU A 106 7.52 16.16 2.57
CA LEU A 106 7.06 14.89 3.13
C LEU A 106 7.82 13.72 2.49
N GLN A 107 8.47 12.88 3.30
CA GLN A 107 9.11 11.65 2.80
C GLN A 107 8.15 10.47 2.84
N ALA A 108 8.28 9.55 1.88
CA ALA A 108 7.44 8.34 1.77
C ALA A 108 5.93 8.59 2.02
N PRO A 109 5.26 9.44 1.20
CA PRO A 109 3.89 9.80 1.44
C PRO A 109 2.94 8.60 1.31
N TYR A 110 2.17 8.34 2.37
CA TYR A 110 1.11 7.33 2.38
C TYR A 110 -0.27 7.98 2.32
N ILE A 111 -1.23 7.27 1.71
CA ILE A 111 -2.59 7.75 1.54
C ILE A 111 -3.36 7.49 2.84
N ALA A 112 -3.36 8.50 3.72
CA ALA A 112 -4.07 8.45 4.99
C ALA A 112 -5.58 8.49 4.81
N HIS A 113 -6.04 9.35 3.89
CA HIS A 113 -7.46 9.48 3.60
C HIS A 113 -7.69 9.70 2.12
N ILE A 114 -8.63 8.96 1.58
CA ILE A 114 -9.15 9.17 0.24
C ILE A 114 -10.64 8.84 0.23
N ALA A 115 -11.45 9.79 -0.23
CA ALA A 115 -12.88 9.64 -0.28
C ALA A 115 -13.47 10.33 -1.50
N ALA A 116 -14.52 9.71 -2.05
CA ALA A 116 -15.39 10.32 -3.02
C ALA A 116 -16.72 10.63 -2.35
N ASN A 117 -17.33 11.75 -2.71
CA ASN A 117 -18.65 12.21 -2.25
C ASN A 117 -19.48 12.69 -3.44
N LYS A 118 -20.81 12.56 -3.36
CA LYS A 118 -21.69 13.23 -4.32
C LYS A 118 -21.58 14.75 -4.13
N GLN A 119 -21.68 15.50 -5.23
CA GLN A 119 -21.62 16.95 -5.20
C GLN A 119 -22.93 17.59 -5.65
N ARG A 120 -23.23 17.62 -6.96
CA ARG A 120 -24.47 18.18 -7.50
C ARG A 120 -25.27 17.10 -8.20
N ILE A 121 -26.60 17.24 -8.15
CA ILE A 121 -27.53 16.38 -8.86
C ILE A 121 -28.32 17.29 -9.81
N TYR A 122 -28.13 17.08 -11.10
CA TYR A 122 -28.81 17.81 -12.16
C TYR A 122 -30.00 17.00 -12.65
N PRO A 123 -31.24 17.42 -12.38
CA PRO A 123 -32.41 16.68 -12.80
C PRO A 123 -32.54 16.71 -14.32
N ARG A 124 -32.68 15.53 -14.94
CA ARG A 124 -33.05 15.41 -16.35
C ARG A 124 -34.36 14.65 -16.46
N MET A 125 -35.27 15.18 -17.27
CA MET A 125 -36.57 14.58 -17.50
C MET A 125 -36.58 13.91 -18.87
N ALA A 126 -37.26 12.77 -18.97
CA ALA A 126 -37.55 12.17 -20.27
C ALA A 126 -38.34 13.17 -21.15
N PRO A 127 -37.96 13.36 -22.43
CA PRO A 127 -38.55 14.40 -23.27
C PRO A 127 -39.99 14.11 -23.70
N LYS A 128 -40.40 12.83 -23.76
CA LYS A 128 -41.74 12.41 -24.19
C LYS A 128 -42.22 11.20 -23.38
N GLY A 129 -43.53 11.03 -23.27
CA GLY A 129 -44.17 9.88 -22.63
C GLY A 129 -44.22 9.97 -21.11
N ARG A 130 -44.07 8.83 -20.42
CA ARG A 130 -44.15 8.75 -18.96
C ARG A 130 -43.02 9.57 -18.32
N ARG A 131 -43.39 10.41 -17.34
CA ARG A 131 -42.47 11.28 -16.61
C ARG A 131 -41.47 10.46 -15.78
N ASN A 132 -40.31 10.14 -16.39
CA ASN A 132 -39.19 9.45 -15.72
C ASN A 132 -38.05 10.45 -15.49
N ARG A 133 -37.42 10.36 -14.30
CA ARG A 133 -36.33 11.24 -13.86
C ARG A 133 -35.00 10.50 -13.96
N ASN A 134 -34.07 11.04 -14.75
CA ASN A 134 -32.74 10.49 -15.01
C ASN A 134 -31.68 11.50 -14.55
N ASP A 135 -31.44 11.54 -13.25
CA ASP A 135 -30.54 12.53 -12.67
C ASP A 135 -29.09 12.31 -13.09
N TYR A 136 -28.45 13.42 -13.48
CA TYR A 136 -27.03 13.46 -13.77
C TYR A 136 -26.29 13.92 -12.50
N GLU A 137 -25.48 13.04 -11.95
CA GLU A 137 -24.76 13.27 -10.69
C GLU A 137 -23.30 13.64 -10.97
N THR A 138 -22.81 14.72 -10.36
CA THR A 138 -21.38 15.01 -10.28
C THR A 138 -20.83 14.58 -8.91
N ALA A 139 -19.52 14.33 -8.88
CA ALA A 139 -18.83 13.91 -7.67
C ALA A 139 -17.69 14.88 -7.31
N ARG A 140 -17.30 14.83 -6.04
CA ARG A 140 -16.06 15.40 -5.53
C ARG A 140 -15.17 14.30 -4.97
N ILE A 141 -13.87 14.50 -5.05
CA ILE A 141 -12.88 13.60 -4.47
C ILE A 141 -11.94 14.42 -3.59
N GLU A 142 -11.55 13.85 -2.47
CA GLU A 142 -10.54 14.41 -1.58
C GLU A 142 -9.46 13.37 -1.30
N VAL A 143 -8.21 13.82 -1.24
CA VAL A 143 -7.04 13.03 -0.90
C VAL A 143 -6.26 13.78 0.17
N VAL A 144 -5.81 13.05 1.18
CA VAL A 144 -4.85 13.52 2.19
C VAL A 144 -3.72 12.52 2.27
N LEU A 145 -2.51 13.01 2.02
CA LEU A 145 -1.27 12.27 2.23
C LEU A 145 -0.64 12.68 3.56
N LYS A 146 -0.05 11.69 4.21
CA LYS A 146 0.73 11.85 5.42
C LYS A 146 2.09 11.22 5.22
N GLU A 147 3.07 11.68 5.97
CA GLU A 147 4.31 10.96 6.14
C GLU A 147 4.01 9.66 6.87
N MET A 148 4.52 8.55 6.33
CA MET A 148 4.44 7.30 7.06
C MET A 148 5.38 7.44 8.25
N GLU A 149 4.82 7.44 9.45
CA GLU A 149 5.61 7.14 10.65
C GLU A 149 6.03 5.69 10.49
N VAL A 150 7.17 5.48 9.82
CA VAL A 150 7.94 4.26 9.98
C VAL A 150 8.41 4.35 11.42
N GLU A 151 7.54 3.94 12.35
CA GLU A 151 7.99 3.57 13.67
C GLU A 151 9.20 2.68 13.46
N ARG A 152 10.23 2.97 14.24
CA ARG A 152 11.50 2.27 14.38
C ARG A 152 11.29 0.82 14.88
N ALA A 153 10.28 0.12 14.38
CA ALA A 153 9.79 -1.17 14.80
C ALA A 153 10.57 -2.33 14.18
N GLU A 154 11.43 -2.09 13.18
CA GLU A 154 12.29 -3.11 12.58
C GLU A 154 13.77 -3.05 13.00
N VAL A 155 14.23 -1.99 13.69
CA VAL A 155 15.66 -1.89 14.06
C VAL A 155 16.03 -2.72 15.31
N THR A 156 15.08 -3.19 16.12
CA THR A 156 15.40 -3.91 17.38
C THR A 156 14.91 -5.36 17.48
N LYS A 157 14.24 -5.95 16.49
CA LYS A 157 13.64 -7.30 16.66
C LYS A 157 13.89 -8.36 15.59
N LYS A 158 14.67 -8.09 14.54
CA LYS A 158 15.21 -9.16 13.69
C LYS A 158 16.67 -8.92 13.37
N GLU A 159 17.54 -9.21 14.34
CA GLU A 159 18.82 -9.79 13.95
C GLU A 159 18.51 -11.01 13.07
N PRO A 160 19.08 -11.11 11.85
CA PRO A 160 18.75 -12.21 10.97
C PRO A 160 19.27 -13.49 11.62
N ARG A 161 18.38 -14.45 11.90
CA ARG A 161 18.68 -15.82 12.37
C ARG A 161 19.89 -16.45 11.68
N LEU A 162 20.17 -16.06 10.44
CA LEU A 162 21.34 -16.44 9.65
C LEU A 162 22.69 -16.12 10.33
N LEU A 163 22.83 -14.99 11.04
CA LEU A 163 24.06 -14.66 11.78
C LEU A 163 24.24 -15.55 13.02
N GLN A 164 23.15 -15.83 13.73
CA GLN A 164 23.17 -16.72 14.90
C GLN A 164 23.48 -18.17 14.52
N VAL A 165 22.91 -18.67 13.40
CA VAL A 165 23.21 -20.01 12.87
C VAL A 165 24.66 -20.10 12.39
N LYS A 166 25.21 -19.06 11.75
CA LYS A 166 26.61 -19.02 11.32
C LYS A 166 27.59 -18.99 12.51
N MET A 167 27.29 -18.20 13.55
CA MET A 167 28.10 -18.18 14.77
C MET A 167 28.04 -19.50 15.55
N GLN A 168 26.90 -20.19 15.57
CA GLN A 168 26.77 -21.49 16.20
C GLN A 168 27.52 -22.58 15.43
N ALA A 169 27.47 -22.56 14.09
CA ALA A 169 28.24 -23.47 13.24
C ALA A 169 29.76 -23.28 13.41
N GLN A 170 30.22 -22.02 13.51
CA GLN A 170 31.64 -21.72 13.75
C GLN A 170 32.11 -22.20 15.14
N LYS A 171 31.30 -22.00 16.19
CA LYS A 171 31.61 -22.51 17.54
C LYS A 171 31.66 -24.03 17.60
N MET A 172 30.77 -24.73 16.88
CA MET A 172 30.77 -26.19 16.77
C MET A 172 32.02 -26.70 16.05
N ALA A 173 32.43 -26.03 14.96
CA ALA A 173 33.65 -26.36 14.24
C ALA A 173 34.92 -26.12 15.09
N GLU A 174 34.98 -25.03 15.85
CA GLU A 174 36.09 -24.73 16.75
C GLU A 174 36.18 -25.74 17.92
N LYS A 175 35.03 -26.16 18.47
CA LYS A 175 34.97 -27.19 19.52
C LYS A 175 35.40 -28.57 18.99
N ALA A 176 35.02 -28.92 17.75
CA ALA A 176 35.49 -30.14 17.10
C ALA A 176 37.01 -30.11 16.83
N GLN A 177 37.56 -28.96 16.41
CA GLN A 177 39.01 -28.80 16.23
C GLN A 177 39.77 -28.85 17.56
N LYS A 178 39.21 -28.34 18.65
CA LYS A 178 39.80 -28.45 20.00
C LYS A 178 39.76 -29.90 20.51
N ALA A 179 38.65 -30.61 20.34
CA ALA A 179 38.54 -32.03 20.69
C ALA A 179 39.51 -32.92 19.86
N ALA A 180 39.69 -32.62 18.57
CA ALA A 180 40.67 -33.32 17.73
C ALA A 180 42.12 -33.02 18.15
N LYS A 181 42.43 -31.79 18.56
CA LYS A 181 43.76 -31.42 19.11
C LYS A 181 44.02 -32.03 20.49
N GLU A 182 42.97 -32.24 21.28
CA GLU A 182 43.05 -32.86 22.61
C GLU A 182 43.21 -34.39 22.49
N ALA A 183 42.48 -35.04 21.57
CA ALA A 183 42.67 -36.44 21.21
C ALA A 183 44.05 -36.73 20.60
N ALA A 184 44.62 -35.79 19.83
CA ALA A 184 45.99 -35.90 19.31
C ALA A 184 47.07 -35.69 20.39
N LYS A 185 46.73 -35.04 21.52
CA LYS A 185 47.63 -34.90 22.68
C LYS A 185 47.62 -36.14 23.57
N THR A 186 46.50 -36.83 23.71
CA THR A 186 46.39 -38.09 24.47
C THR A 186 46.91 -39.32 23.73
N ALA A 187 47.12 -39.24 22.41
CA ALA A 187 47.67 -40.32 21.59
C ALA A 187 49.20 -40.28 21.39
N LYS A 188 49.97 -39.50 22.18
CA LYS A 188 51.43 -39.65 22.24
C LYS A 188 51.78 -40.75 23.26
N PRO A 189 52.26 -41.93 22.84
CA PRO A 189 52.64 -42.99 23.76
C PRO A 189 53.91 -42.65 24.53
N GLU A 190 53.82 -42.76 25.85
CA GLU A 190 54.97 -42.94 26.74
C GLU A 190 55.57 -44.33 26.50
N VAL A 191 56.74 -44.42 25.84
CA VAL A 191 57.72 -45.48 26.10
C VAL A 191 59.14 -44.92 25.92
N LYS A 192 59.73 -44.45 27.03
CA LYS A 192 61.18 -44.59 27.27
C LYS A 192 61.33 -45.43 28.53
N ALA A 193 61.53 -46.73 28.38
CA ALA A 193 62.02 -47.59 29.45
C ALA A 193 62.73 -48.81 28.87
N LYS A 194 64.05 -48.68 28.65
CA LYS A 194 65.09 -49.55 29.23
C LYS A 194 66.40 -49.37 28.44
N ALA A 195 67.30 -48.61 29.03
CA ALA A 195 68.73 -48.73 28.82
C ALA A 195 69.32 -49.27 30.12
N THR A 196 69.86 -50.49 30.11
CA THR A 196 70.99 -50.88 30.96
C THR A 196 71.56 -52.22 30.48
N VAL A 197 72.87 -52.17 30.22
CA VAL A 197 73.92 -53.22 30.24
C VAL A 197 73.74 -54.42 29.31
#